data_AF-A0A962MGB6-F1
#
_entry.id   AF-A0A962MGB6-F1
#
_cell.length_a   1.000
_cell.length_b   1.000
_cell.length_c   1.000
_cell.angle_alpha   90.00
_cell.angle_beta   90.00
_cell.angle_gamma   90.00
#
_symmetry.space_group_name_H-M   'P 1'
#
loop_
_entity.id
_entity.type
_entity.pdbx_description
1 polymer ?
#
loop_
_entity_poly.entity_id
_entity_poly.type
_entity_poly.pdbx_seq_one_letter_code
_entity_poly.pdbx_strand_id
1 'polypeptide(L)'
;MSFAEFFKSSVLEARLTKSQVMVVYDPERRYRDVCLGMATEKRAVVDSSESSITSRAEAIADLGKLGDHQIEQLLVYVPAPKPLEDEDKQKDPFALYGVCGDVFPSGDGDNYLSLCLKAKPDHATQVRAVFDQDPNPSFAVIDAIGGGLNWPNLRALLKVESTRDILFALLVPSDLQQSALKETDSWVAEAKALLQASIGLGLKTRGKTWSAIGDELWRFVLFSEFVFDLPEELPPDLQDVPRAAAAAQPLIEDMCERLRSDRRTQNIYIERAEAIEAELDLPSICGHMADLGERDTFPFEERTFLQRAMEALARDDTDKVKAILGRHAQSVWTGKGESQAQWDLIRSAFSLMECCQDNDRSLSEHTRSMDSLIDLYVSQLREIDRLHREFEQAVSDYDWQDAQGIMQPVQQQARKQYGKLIEKVQLLFTKHLQQSGWPVVGRLANGDVFDKLVAPKLQQSGTKVAYLMVDALRYELGVALEKQLAEDGKVELKPALAQLPSITPVGMASLLPGAGTGLRLVKNESGYTPHLGDQPVANVGQRMEILRKRYGQRFQEGRLEEFVRNRFEVDGDVELLVLRSVEIDSHFENHPDTAPTEIINALKRIRVAVHKLKDAG
;
A
#
# COMPACT_ATOMS: atom_id res chain seq x y z
N MET A 1 20.90 -7.44 -38.40
CA MET A 1 20.76 -8.90 -38.23
C MET A 1 19.37 -9.26 -38.68
N SER A 2 19.24 -10.28 -39.53
CA SER A 2 17.92 -10.79 -39.93
C SER A 2 17.26 -11.52 -38.76
N PHE A 3 15.95 -11.63 -38.77
CA PHE A 3 15.19 -12.41 -37.80
C PHE A 3 15.64 -13.88 -37.82
N ALA A 4 15.93 -14.43 -39.00
CA ALA A 4 16.45 -15.78 -39.15
C ALA A 4 17.79 -15.98 -38.41
N GLU A 5 18.73 -15.04 -38.55
CA GLU A 5 20.01 -15.05 -37.83
C GLU A 5 19.82 -14.90 -36.32
N PHE A 6 18.94 -13.99 -35.89
CA PHE A 6 18.61 -13.81 -34.48
C PHE A 6 18.03 -15.11 -33.89
N PHE A 7 17.05 -15.70 -34.56
CA PHE A 7 16.41 -16.93 -34.11
C PHE A 7 17.40 -18.10 -34.04
N LYS A 8 18.24 -18.25 -35.08
CA LYS A 8 19.31 -19.25 -35.08
C LYS A 8 20.27 -19.07 -33.91
N SER A 9 20.89 -17.89 -33.78
CA SER A 9 21.98 -17.67 -32.83
C SER A 9 21.49 -17.48 -31.39
N SER A 10 20.48 -16.65 -31.19
CA SER A 10 20.04 -16.20 -29.86
C SER A 10 19.02 -17.13 -29.22
N VAL A 11 18.35 -17.99 -30.00
CA VAL A 11 17.34 -18.93 -29.49
C VAL A 11 17.82 -20.37 -29.62
N LEU A 12 18.02 -20.88 -30.83
CA LEU A 12 18.31 -22.29 -31.04
C LEU A 12 19.73 -22.67 -30.61
N GLU A 13 20.76 -21.96 -31.04
CA GLU A 13 22.16 -22.27 -30.69
C GLU A 13 22.44 -22.10 -29.20
N ALA A 14 21.93 -21.03 -28.60
CA ALA A 14 22.04 -20.79 -27.16
C ALA A 14 21.44 -21.96 -26.34
N ARG A 15 20.28 -22.48 -26.74
CA ARG A 15 19.62 -23.61 -26.06
C ARG A 15 20.31 -24.94 -26.33
N LEU A 16 20.68 -25.22 -27.58
CA LEU A 16 21.42 -26.44 -27.96
C LEU A 16 22.79 -26.53 -27.27
N THR A 17 23.47 -25.40 -27.04
CA THR A 17 24.74 -25.38 -26.31
C THR A 17 24.57 -25.84 -24.86
N LYS A 18 23.41 -25.56 -24.25
CA LYS A 18 23.09 -25.94 -22.87
C LYS A 18 22.53 -27.35 -22.75
N SER A 19 21.69 -27.77 -23.70
CA SER A 19 20.88 -29.00 -23.61
C SER A 19 21.36 -30.14 -24.50
N GLN A 20 22.20 -29.87 -25.50
CA GLN A 20 22.71 -30.80 -26.52
C GLN A 20 21.66 -31.44 -27.42
N VAL A 21 20.45 -31.72 -26.92
CA VAL A 21 19.30 -32.23 -27.67
C VAL A 21 18.19 -31.21 -27.64
N MET A 22 17.55 -30.95 -28.78
CA MET A 22 16.39 -30.06 -28.84
C MET A 22 15.37 -30.52 -29.88
N VAL A 23 14.08 -30.42 -29.55
CA VAL A 23 12.98 -30.64 -30.48
C VAL A 23 12.22 -29.34 -30.74
N VAL A 24 11.98 -29.01 -32.01
CA VAL A 24 11.32 -27.78 -32.47
C VAL A 24 9.98 -28.17 -33.10
N TYR A 25 8.89 -27.87 -32.40
CA TYR A 25 7.52 -28.00 -32.90
C TYR A 25 7.11 -26.70 -33.59
N ASP A 26 6.75 -26.79 -34.86
CA ASP A 26 6.50 -25.65 -35.74
C ASP A 26 5.34 -25.96 -36.72
N PRO A 27 4.08 -25.92 -36.25
CA PRO A 27 2.92 -26.25 -37.09
C PRO A 27 2.78 -25.33 -38.31
N GLU A 28 3.24 -24.09 -38.19
CA GLU A 28 3.19 -23.05 -39.23
C GLU A 28 4.37 -23.11 -40.21
N ARG A 29 5.31 -24.04 -40.00
CA ARG A 29 6.51 -24.24 -40.82
C ARG A 29 7.42 -23.03 -40.99
N ARG A 30 7.40 -22.11 -40.02
CA ARG A 30 8.16 -20.85 -40.03
C ARG A 30 9.67 -21.06 -39.98
N TYR A 31 10.09 -22.06 -39.20
CA TYR A 31 11.46 -22.22 -38.75
C TYR A 31 12.20 -23.36 -39.46
N ARG A 32 11.53 -24.06 -40.38
CA ARG A 32 12.08 -25.23 -41.07
C ARG A 32 13.46 -24.95 -41.66
N ASP A 33 13.54 -23.97 -42.56
CA ASP A 33 14.79 -23.67 -43.27
C ASP A 33 15.91 -23.21 -42.32
N VAL A 34 15.54 -22.51 -41.23
CA VAL A 34 16.50 -22.12 -40.19
C VAL A 34 17.04 -23.35 -39.46
N CYS A 35 16.17 -24.29 -39.07
CA CYS A 35 16.57 -25.53 -38.41
C CYS A 35 17.46 -26.38 -39.32
N LEU A 36 17.08 -26.59 -40.59
CA LEU A 36 17.87 -27.36 -41.54
C LEU A 36 19.22 -26.71 -41.83
N GLY A 37 19.27 -25.38 -41.90
CA GLY A 37 20.50 -24.60 -42.05
C GLY A 37 21.43 -24.61 -40.82
N MET A 38 21.10 -25.36 -39.75
CA MET A 38 21.96 -25.56 -38.59
C MET A 38 22.81 -26.83 -38.68
N ALA A 39 22.58 -27.71 -39.65
CA ALA A 39 23.34 -28.96 -39.79
C ALA A 39 24.85 -28.69 -39.96
N THR A 40 25.67 -29.43 -39.20
CA THR A 40 27.14 -29.40 -39.29
C THR A 40 27.69 -30.81 -39.08
N GLU A 41 28.99 -31.02 -39.28
CA GLU A 41 29.63 -32.32 -38.98
C GLU A 41 29.42 -32.78 -37.53
N LYS A 42 29.22 -31.84 -36.59
CA LYS A 42 29.02 -32.10 -35.16
C LYS A 42 27.59 -31.87 -34.68
N ARG A 43 26.67 -31.42 -35.54
CA ARG A 43 25.26 -31.18 -35.22
C ARG A 43 24.37 -31.90 -36.23
N ALA A 44 23.75 -32.99 -35.78
CA ALA A 44 22.73 -33.67 -36.56
C ALA A 44 21.41 -32.87 -36.52
N VAL A 45 20.75 -32.75 -37.67
CA VAL A 45 19.43 -32.13 -37.79
C VAL A 45 18.52 -33.10 -38.52
N VAL A 46 17.40 -33.47 -37.89
CA VAL A 46 16.41 -34.39 -38.45
C VAL A 46 15.16 -33.63 -38.86
N ASP A 47 14.77 -33.76 -40.13
CA ASP A 47 13.52 -33.21 -40.66
C ASP A 47 12.41 -34.27 -40.65
N SER A 48 11.37 -34.07 -39.84
CA SER A 48 10.21 -34.97 -39.84
C SER A 48 9.10 -34.60 -40.83
N SER A 49 9.32 -33.62 -41.70
CA SER A 49 8.31 -33.13 -42.65
C SER A 49 7.86 -34.15 -43.70
N GLU A 50 8.75 -35.06 -44.13
CA GLU A 50 8.45 -36.00 -45.21
C GLU A 50 7.82 -37.31 -44.70
N SER A 51 8.28 -37.83 -43.56
CA SER A 51 7.75 -39.06 -42.96
C SER A 51 8.14 -39.16 -41.50
N SER A 52 7.16 -39.40 -40.63
CA SER A 52 7.36 -39.56 -39.19
C SER A 52 8.07 -40.86 -38.81
N ILE A 53 8.01 -41.90 -39.66
CA ILE A 53 8.61 -43.22 -39.37
C ILE A 53 10.11 -43.18 -39.65
N THR A 54 10.50 -42.68 -40.83
CA THR A 54 11.91 -42.61 -41.25
C THR A 54 12.68 -41.60 -40.41
N SER A 55 12.12 -40.41 -40.19
CA SER A 55 12.73 -39.38 -39.33
C SER A 55 12.86 -39.83 -37.88
N ARG A 56 11.91 -40.61 -37.35
CA ARG A 56 12.06 -41.21 -36.01
C ARG A 56 13.24 -42.19 -35.96
N ALA A 57 13.38 -43.05 -36.97
CA ALA A 57 14.50 -43.99 -37.02
C ALA A 57 15.86 -43.27 -37.10
N GLU A 58 15.92 -42.19 -37.89
CA GLU A 58 17.08 -41.31 -38.01
C GLU A 58 17.40 -40.62 -36.68
N ALA A 59 16.42 -39.99 -36.03
CA ALA A 59 16.60 -39.29 -34.77
C ALA A 59 17.07 -40.23 -33.63
N ILE A 60 16.59 -41.47 -33.59
CA ILE A 60 17.06 -42.47 -32.61
C ILE A 60 18.51 -42.85 -32.88
N ALA A 61 18.89 -43.04 -34.15
CA ALA A 61 20.25 -43.36 -34.54
C ALA A 61 21.22 -42.22 -34.17
N ASP A 62 20.82 -40.97 -34.44
CA ASP A 62 21.63 -39.80 -34.11
C ASP A 62 21.71 -39.54 -32.60
N LEU A 63 20.66 -39.85 -31.84
CA LEU A 63 20.72 -39.83 -30.38
C LEU A 63 21.75 -40.85 -29.84
N GLY A 64 21.85 -42.02 -30.47
CA GLY A 64 22.90 -43.00 -30.19
C GLY A 64 24.30 -42.44 -30.48
N LYS A 65 24.49 -41.81 -31.65
CA LYS A 65 25.76 -41.16 -32.01
C LYS A 65 26.16 -40.05 -31.03
N LEU A 66 25.18 -39.32 -30.49
CA LEU A 66 25.41 -38.31 -29.46
C LEU A 66 25.89 -38.95 -28.15
N GLY A 67 25.28 -40.07 -27.74
CA GLY A 67 25.71 -40.86 -26.58
C GLY A 67 27.13 -41.44 -26.73
N ASP A 68 27.52 -41.80 -27.96
CA ASP A 68 28.86 -42.28 -28.31
C ASP A 68 29.87 -41.14 -28.58
N HIS A 69 29.48 -39.87 -28.35
CA HIS A 69 30.30 -38.66 -28.60
C HIS A 69 30.78 -38.49 -30.05
N GLN A 70 30.08 -39.05 -31.03
CA GLN A 70 30.38 -38.88 -32.46
C GLN A 70 29.84 -37.56 -33.01
N ILE A 71 28.74 -37.06 -32.43
CA ILE A 71 28.20 -35.72 -32.64
C ILE A 71 28.10 -35.02 -31.28
N GLU A 72 28.02 -33.70 -31.28
CA GLU A 72 27.90 -32.89 -30.05
C GLU A 72 26.47 -32.43 -29.80
N GLN A 73 25.64 -32.33 -30.85
CA GLN A 73 24.28 -31.79 -30.75
C GLN A 73 23.30 -32.51 -31.70
N LEU A 74 22.05 -32.64 -31.27
CA LEU A 74 20.92 -33.19 -32.05
C LEU A 74 19.75 -32.20 -32.03
N LEU A 75 19.28 -31.80 -33.21
CA LEU A 75 18.08 -30.98 -33.39
C LEU A 75 17.03 -31.74 -34.20
N VAL A 76 15.81 -31.86 -33.67
CA VAL A 76 14.70 -32.53 -34.36
C VAL A 76 13.64 -31.49 -34.72
N TYR A 77 13.36 -31.33 -36.01
CA TYR A 77 12.33 -30.43 -36.51
C TYR A 77 11.02 -31.17 -36.77
N VAL A 78 9.92 -30.65 -36.21
CA VAL A 78 8.59 -31.27 -36.24
C VAL A 78 7.52 -30.29 -36.72
N PRO A 79 6.93 -30.46 -37.92
CA PRO A 79 5.90 -29.57 -38.43
C PRO A 79 4.51 -29.92 -37.89
N ALA A 80 4.39 -30.00 -36.56
CA ALA A 80 3.18 -30.34 -35.82
C ALA A 80 3.10 -29.51 -34.53
N PRO A 81 1.92 -29.33 -33.93
CA PRO A 81 1.80 -28.66 -32.64
C PRO A 81 2.51 -29.47 -31.55
N LYS A 82 3.10 -28.76 -30.58
CA LYS A 82 3.72 -29.36 -29.41
C LYS A 82 2.67 -30.12 -28.58
N PRO A 83 2.94 -31.37 -28.15
CA PRO A 83 2.03 -32.09 -27.26
C PRO A 83 2.01 -31.45 -25.85
N LEU A 84 0.81 -31.21 -25.31
CA LEU A 84 0.62 -30.58 -24.01
C LEU A 84 0.36 -31.62 -22.91
N GLU A 85 -0.62 -32.50 -23.13
CA GLU A 85 -1.03 -33.54 -22.20
C GLU A 85 -0.12 -34.78 -22.28
N ASP A 86 -0.04 -35.53 -21.20
CA ASP A 86 0.80 -36.74 -21.15
C ASP A 86 0.30 -37.84 -22.11
N GLU A 87 -0.99 -37.87 -22.44
CA GLU A 87 -1.53 -38.77 -23.45
C GLU A 87 -1.06 -38.42 -24.86
N ASP A 88 -0.94 -37.12 -25.17
CA ASP A 88 -0.45 -36.65 -26.48
C ASP A 88 1.04 -36.93 -26.63
N LYS A 89 1.81 -36.74 -25.56
CA LYS A 89 3.24 -37.07 -25.52
C LYS A 89 3.50 -38.56 -25.76
N GLN A 90 2.59 -39.44 -25.34
CA GLN A 90 2.71 -40.89 -25.63
C GLN A 90 2.51 -41.22 -27.10
N LYS A 91 1.70 -40.42 -27.81
CA LYS A 91 1.40 -40.59 -29.24
C LYS A 91 2.45 -39.93 -30.13
N ASP A 92 3.15 -38.92 -29.62
CA ASP A 92 4.17 -38.18 -30.35
C ASP A 92 5.52 -38.93 -30.37
N PRO A 93 6.02 -39.33 -31.56
CA PRO A 93 7.29 -40.04 -31.69
C PRO A 93 8.52 -39.22 -31.29
N PHE A 94 8.40 -37.89 -31.15
CA PHE A 94 9.50 -36.97 -30.86
C PHE A 94 9.44 -36.36 -29.45
N ALA A 95 8.40 -36.65 -28.66
CA ALA A 95 8.27 -36.13 -27.29
C ALA A 95 9.46 -36.51 -26.40
N LEU A 96 10.07 -37.68 -26.62
CA LEU A 96 11.22 -38.15 -25.84
C LEU A 96 12.42 -37.20 -25.91
N TYR A 97 12.66 -36.54 -27.05
CA TYR A 97 13.81 -35.66 -27.24
C TYR A 97 13.68 -34.38 -26.40
N GLY A 98 12.44 -33.91 -26.18
CA GLY A 98 12.16 -32.81 -25.26
C GLY A 98 12.41 -33.19 -23.79
N VAL A 99 12.32 -34.48 -23.44
CA VAL A 99 12.70 -34.99 -22.10
C VAL A 99 14.21 -35.13 -21.96
N CYS A 100 14.90 -35.55 -23.03
CA CYS A 100 16.36 -35.70 -23.05
C CYS A 100 17.11 -34.37 -23.02
N GLY A 101 16.51 -33.28 -23.54
CA GLY A 101 17.14 -31.96 -23.61
C GLY A 101 16.14 -30.83 -23.46
N ASP A 102 15.94 -30.04 -24.52
CA ASP A 102 15.04 -28.89 -24.53
C ASP A 102 13.94 -29.03 -25.61
N VAL A 103 12.87 -28.26 -25.46
CA VAL A 103 11.73 -28.21 -26.40
C VAL A 103 11.42 -26.77 -26.76
N PHE A 104 11.18 -26.51 -28.05
CA PHE A 104 10.68 -25.24 -28.54
C PHE A 104 9.33 -25.43 -29.23
N PRO A 105 8.34 -24.55 -28.97
CA PRO A 105 8.35 -23.49 -27.95
C PRO A 105 8.26 -24.04 -26.51
N SER A 106 8.92 -23.42 -25.53
CA SER A 106 8.85 -23.83 -24.11
C SER A 106 7.91 -22.98 -23.25
N GLY A 107 7.49 -21.79 -23.72
CA GLY A 107 6.51 -20.92 -23.06
C GLY A 107 6.20 -19.66 -23.88
N ASP A 108 5.47 -18.70 -23.31
CA ASP A 108 4.98 -17.49 -24.01
C ASP A 108 6.10 -16.61 -24.59
N GLY A 109 7.30 -16.67 -24.01
CA GLY A 109 8.48 -15.98 -24.52
C GLY A 109 8.99 -16.49 -25.87
N ASP A 110 8.52 -17.66 -26.33
CA ASP A 110 8.88 -18.31 -27.60
C ASP A 110 7.80 -18.19 -28.67
N ASN A 111 6.67 -17.53 -28.35
CA ASN A 111 5.69 -17.22 -29.38
C ASN A 111 6.31 -16.29 -30.44
N TYR A 112 5.80 -16.35 -31.67
CA TYR A 112 6.44 -15.67 -32.79
C TYR A 112 6.53 -14.15 -32.61
N LEU A 113 5.48 -13.52 -32.08
CA LEU A 113 5.46 -12.10 -31.77
C LEU A 113 6.53 -11.72 -30.72
N SER A 114 6.61 -12.46 -29.61
CA SER A 114 7.62 -12.28 -28.55
C SER A 114 9.04 -12.37 -29.11
N LEU A 115 9.29 -13.31 -30.01
CA LEU A 115 10.59 -13.45 -30.68
C LEU A 115 10.89 -12.26 -31.60
N CYS A 116 9.91 -11.79 -32.38
CA CYS A 116 10.07 -10.62 -33.24
C CYS A 116 10.34 -9.35 -32.40
N LEU A 117 9.66 -9.19 -31.28
CA LEU A 117 9.89 -8.09 -30.33
C LEU A 117 11.30 -8.15 -29.73
N LYS A 118 11.81 -9.34 -29.40
CA LYS A 118 13.20 -9.52 -28.92
C LYS A 118 14.23 -9.27 -30.02
N ALA A 119 13.94 -9.62 -31.26
CA ALA A 119 14.82 -9.40 -32.40
C ALA A 119 14.93 -7.91 -32.78
N LYS A 120 13.86 -7.14 -32.53
CA LYS A 120 13.73 -5.73 -32.92
C LYS A 120 13.17 -4.88 -31.75
N PRO A 121 13.87 -4.78 -30.61
CA PRO A 121 13.34 -4.11 -29.42
C PRO A 121 13.04 -2.61 -29.64
N ASP A 122 13.84 -1.93 -30.45
CA ASP A 122 13.64 -0.52 -30.82
C ASP A 122 12.46 -0.28 -31.78
N HIS A 123 11.87 -1.35 -32.33
CA HIS A 123 10.78 -1.29 -33.30
C HIS A 123 9.52 -2.05 -32.84
N ALA A 124 9.36 -2.20 -31.53
CA ALA A 124 8.28 -2.98 -30.93
C ALA A 124 6.88 -2.57 -31.42
N THR A 125 6.62 -1.26 -31.55
CA THR A 125 5.33 -0.73 -32.05
C THR A 125 5.07 -1.14 -33.50
N GLN A 126 6.07 -1.03 -34.39
CA GLN A 126 5.88 -1.40 -35.79
C GLN A 126 5.70 -2.91 -35.94
N VAL A 127 6.44 -3.71 -35.15
CA VAL A 127 6.24 -5.16 -35.10
C VAL A 127 4.79 -5.47 -34.71
N ARG A 128 4.26 -4.89 -33.62
CA ARG A 128 2.87 -5.11 -33.21
C ARG A 128 1.87 -4.71 -34.29
N ALA A 129 2.04 -3.54 -34.90
CA ALA A 129 1.15 -3.06 -35.95
C ALA A 129 1.11 -3.99 -37.19
N VAL A 130 2.23 -4.61 -37.54
CA VAL A 130 2.27 -5.63 -38.60
C VAL A 130 1.48 -6.87 -38.17
N PHE A 131 1.64 -7.32 -36.93
CA PHE A 131 0.92 -8.48 -36.40
C PHE A 131 -0.58 -8.27 -36.25
N ASP A 132 -1.03 -7.03 -36.01
CA ASP A 132 -2.45 -6.66 -35.99
C ASP A 132 -3.10 -6.78 -37.37
N GLN A 133 -2.34 -6.55 -38.45
CA GLN A 133 -2.81 -6.65 -39.83
C GLN A 133 -2.67 -8.07 -40.40
N ASP A 134 -1.59 -8.75 -40.03
CA ASP A 134 -1.26 -10.10 -40.45
C ASP A 134 -0.74 -10.88 -39.23
N PRO A 135 -1.50 -11.85 -38.68
CA PRO A 135 -1.06 -12.63 -37.53
C PRO A 135 0.13 -13.57 -37.84
N ASN A 136 0.50 -13.73 -39.11
CA ASN A 136 1.57 -14.58 -39.59
C ASN A 136 2.47 -13.88 -40.64
N PRO A 137 3.17 -12.78 -40.26
CA PRO A 137 4.01 -12.06 -41.21
C PRO A 137 5.25 -12.88 -41.58
N SER A 138 5.73 -12.72 -42.81
CA SER A 138 6.97 -13.38 -43.24
C SER A 138 8.22 -12.76 -42.60
N PHE A 139 9.32 -13.51 -42.55
CA PHE A 139 10.61 -12.99 -42.06
C PHE A 139 11.08 -11.77 -42.84
N ALA A 140 10.83 -11.73 -44.16
CA ALA A 140 11.17 -10.59 -45.00
C ALA A 140 10.43 -9.30 -44.58
N VAL A 141 9.16 -9.42 -44.16
CA VAL A 141 8.38 -8.29 -43.64
C VAL A 141 8.97 -7.81 -42.32
N ILE A 142 9.32 -8.71 -41.41
CA ILE A 142 9.95 -8.37 -40.12
C ILE A 142 11.35 -7.76 -40.31
N ASP A 143 12.13 -8.28 -41.26
CA ASP A 143 13.47 -7.80 -41.56
C ASP A 143 13.47 -6.39 -42.17
N ALA A 144 12.44 -6.07 -42.95
CA ALA A 144 12.22 -4.73 -43.49
C ALA A 144 11.92 -3.69 -42.40
N ILE A 145 11.41 -4.10 -41.23
CA ILE A 145 11.17 -3.21 -40.10
C ILE A 145 12.51 -2.68 -39.56
N GLY A 146 12.66 -1.35 -39.59
CA GLY A 146 13.84 -0.67 -39.06
C GLY A 146 15.05 -0.62 -40.00
N GLY A 147 14.94 -1.08 -41.25
CA GLY A 147 16.04 -1.15 -42.22
C GLY A 147 16.66 0.19 -42.66
N GLY A 148 16.30 1.32 -42.07
CA GLY A 148 16.80 2.64 -42.51
C GLY A 148 16.71 3.80 -41.52
N LEU A 149 16.27 3.59 -40.27
CA LEU A 149 16.06 4.68 -39.31
C LEU A 149 17.07 4.60 -38.17
N ASN A 150 18.31 4.99 -38.45
CA ASN A 150 19.24 5.42 -37.42
C ASN A 150 18.99 6.91 -37.18
N TRP A 151 18.89 7.32 -35.91
CA TRP A 151 18.71 8.73 -35.51
C TRP A 151 20.05 9.32 -35.02
N PRO A 152 21.07 9.47 -35.90
CA PRO A 152 22.43 9.75 -35.48
C PRO A 152 22.56 11.10 -34.79
N ASN A 153 21.84 12.14 -35.24
CA ASN A 153 21.92 13.45 -34.62
C ASN A 153 21.26 13.43 -33.24
N LEU A 154 20.10 12.78 -33.11
CA LEU A 154 19.43 12.62 -31.81
C LEU A 154 20.30 11.83 -30.82
N ARG A 155 20.89 10.70 -31.23
CA ARG A 155 21.78 9.91 -30.37
C ARG A 155 23.02 10.68 -29.94
N ALA A 156 23.64 11.43 -30.86
CA ALA A 156 24.83 12.21 -30.56
C ALA A 156 24.55 13.36 -29.59
N LEU A 157 23.45 14.10 -29.80
CA LEU A 157 23.07 15.24 -28.96
C LEU A 157 22.56 14.80 -27.59
N LEU A 158 21.74 13.76 -27.55
CA LEU A 158 21.11 13.29 -26.32
C LEU A 158 22.01 12.31 -25.54
N LYS A 159 23.04 11.74 -26.17
CA LYS A 159 23.94 10.73 -25.58
C LYS A 159 23.19 9.51 -25.03
N VAL A 160 22.22 9.03 -25.79
CA VAL A 160 21.40 7.85 -25.48
C VAL A 160 21.41 6.88 -26.65
N GLU A 161 21.21 5.60 -26.37
CA GLU A 161 21.42 4.53 -27.36
C GLU A 161 20.11 4.00 -27.95
N SER A 162 19.06 3.84 -27.14
CA SER A 162 17.80 3.23 -27.56
C SER A 162 16.76 4.26 -28.03
N THR A 163 15.82 3.82 -28.88
CA THR A 163 14.67 4.66 -29.29
C THR A 163 13.87 5.12 -28.07
N ARG A 164 13.67 4.23 -27.10
CA ARG A 164 12.94 4.51 -25.86
C ARG A 164 13.61 5.62 -25.05
N ASP A 165 14.93 5.57 -24.91
CA ASP A 165 15.67 6.60 -24.18
C ASP A 165 15.70 7.94 -24.92
N ILE A 166 15.67 7.92 -26.27
CA ILE A 166 15.50 9.15 -27.06
C ILE A 166 14.13 9.78 -26.78
N LEU A 167 13.05 9.00 -26.82
CA LEU A 167 11.69 9.50 -26.51
C LEU A 167 11.61 10.06 -25.10
N PHE A 168 12.19 9.36 -24.12
CA PHE A 168 12.24 9.82 -22.74
C PHE A 168 13.05 11.12 -22.59
N ALA A 169 14.22 11.21 -23.22
CA ALA A 169 15.05 12.41 -23.21
C ALA A 169 14.42 13.60 -23.96
N LEU A 170 13.51 13.34 -24.92
CA LEU A 170 12.70 14.39 -25.55
C LEU A 170 11.57 14.89 -24.64
N LEU A 171 11.02 14.05 -23.75
CA LEU A 171 10.03 14.47 -22.75
C LEU A 171 10.68 15.23 -21.59
N VAL A 172 11.77 14.69 -21.03
CA VAL A 172 12.51 15.26 -19.90
C VAL A 172 14.01 15.27 -20.19
N PRO A 173 14.52 16.25 -20.97
CA PRO A 173 15.95 16.40 -21.18
C PRO A 173 16.63 16.91 -19.90
N SER A 174 17.84 16.43 -19.63
CA SER A 174 18.76 17.07 -18.69
C SER A 174 19.19 18.46 -19.18
N ASP A 175 19.68 19.31 -18.28
CA ASP A 175 20.15 20.67 -18.62
C ASP A 175 21.18 20.69 -19.77
N LEU A 176 22.07 19.68 -19.79
CA LEU A 176 23.06 19.49 -20.85
C LEU A 176 22.41 19.14 -22.19
N GLN A 177 21.46 18.21 -22.19
CA GLN A 177 20.72 17.81 -23.40
C GLN A 177 19.87 18.98 -23.92
N GLN A 178 19.19 19.71 -23.03
CA GLN A 178 18.38 20.85 -23.41
C GLN A 178 19.24 21.97 -24.02
N SER A 179 20.44 22.19 -23.50
CA SER A 179 21.40 23.15 -24.07
C SER A 179 21.85 22.70 -25.47
N ALA A 180 22.21 21.42 -25.64
CA ALA A 180 22.61 20.87 -26.93
C ALA A 180 21.49 20.95 -28.00
N LEU A 181 20.23 20.72 -27.62
CA LEU A 181 19.07 20.86 -28.52
C LEU A 181 18.78 22.32 -28.91
N LYS A 182 19.21 23.30 -28.10
CA LYS A 182 19.06 24.73 -28.41
C LYS A 182 20.09 25.23 -29.42
N GLU A 183 21.26 24.59 -29.50
CA GLU A 183 22.37 25.02 -30.36
C GLU A 183 22.13 24.71 -31.85
N THR A 184 21.27 23.74 -32.18
CA THR A 184 20.99 23.33 -33.57
C THR A 184 19.55 22.83 -33.73
N ASP A 185 18.95 23.04 -34.92
CA ASP A 185 17.64 22.49 -35.29
C ASP A 185 17.73 21.22 -36.17
N SER A 186 18.95 20.74 -36.43
CA SER A 186 19.22 19.57 -37.31
C SER A 186 18.54 18.28 -36.84
N TRP A 187 18.28 18.15 -35.55
CA TRP A 187 17.59 17.00 -34.94
C TRP A 187 16.07 16.99 -35.16
N VAL A 188 15.45 18.13 -35.53
CA VAL A 188 13.98 18.26 -35.61
C VAL A 188 13.36 17.34 -36.65
N ALA A 189 14.02 17.16 -37.80
CA ALA A 189 13.55 16.26 -38.85
C ALA A 189 13.61 14.79 -38.39
N GLU A 190 14.70 14.41 -37.70
CA GLU A 190 14.82 13.08 -37.08
C GLU A 190 13.76 12.86 -36.01
N ALA A 191 13.51 13.86 -35.15
CA ALA A 191 12.48 13.75 -34.12
C ALA A 191 11.08 13.56 -34.72
N LYS A 192 10.72 14.32 -35.76
CA LYS A 192 9.43 14.14 -36.47
C LYS A 192 9.27 12.72 -37.02
N ALA A 193 10.30 12.22 -37.69
CA ALA A 193 10.28 10.86 -38.25
C ALA A 193 10.24 9.79 -37.15
N LEU A 194 10.97 9.99 -36.06
CA LEU A 194 11.00 9.09 -34.91
C LEU A 194 9.64 8.99 -34.21
N LEU A 195 9.01 10.14 -33.93
CA LEU A 195 7.71 10.20 -33.23
C LEU A 195 6.62 9.56 -34.08
N GLN A 196 6.59 9.85 -35.39
CA GLN A 196 5.66 9.23 -36.33
C GLN A 196 5.89 7.71 -36.41
N ALA A 197 7.14 7.27 -36.47
CA ALA A 197 7.46 5.85 -36.60
C ALA A 197 7.18 5.06 -35.31
N SER A 198 7.43 5.64 -34.14
CA SER A 198 7.46 4.91 -32.86
C SER A 198 6.13 4.93 -32.13
N ILE A 199 5.41 6.04 -32.18
CA ILE A 199 4.14 6.24 -31.45
C ILE A 199 3.02 6.80 -32.35
N GLY A 200 3.28 7.00 -33.65
CA GLY A 200 2.28 7.50 -34.60
C GLY A 200 2.02 9.01 -34.52
N LEU A 201 2.83 9.77 -33.77
CA LEU A 201 2.63 11.20 -33.58
C LEU A 201 3.13 12.01 -34.78
N GLY A 202 2.19 12.62 -35.51
CA GLY A 202 2.46 13.64 -36.51
C GLY A 202 2.42 15.04 -35.89
N LEU A 203 3.58 15.68 -35.69
CA LEU A 203 3.67 17.01 -35.10
C LEU A 203 2.96 18.07 -35.94
N LYS A 204 2.03 18.82 -35.32
CA LYS A 204 1.31 19.93 -35.95
C LYS A 204 2.11 21.25 -35.87
N THR A 205 2.99 21.37 -34.88
CA THR A 205 3.80 22.57 -34.65
C THR A 205 4.76 22.84 -35.81
N ARG A 206 4.81 24.12 -36.18
CA ARG A 206 5.85 24.67 -37.07
C ARG A 206 7.09 25.10 -36.28
N GLY A 207 7.02 25.09 -34.95
CA GLY A 207 8.14 25.38 -34.07
C GLY A 207 9.26 24.37 -34.24
N LYS A 208 10.49 24.89 -34.18
CA LYS A 208 11.72 24.09 -34.25
C LYS A 208 12.46 24.02 -32.91
N THR A 209 11.83 24.52 -31.84
CA THR A 209 12.38 24.48 -30.50
C THR A 209 11.96 23.20 -29.78
N TRP A 210 12.79 22.75 -28.84
CA TRP A 210 12.44 21.62 -27.99
C TRP A 210 11.10 21.82 -27.27
N SER A 211 10.84 23.00 -26.69
CA SER A 211 9.59 23.27 -25.97
C SER A 211 8.36 23.00 -26.84
N ALA A 212 8.32 23.54 -28.07
CA ALA A 212 7.16 23.38 -28.93
C ALA A 212 6.89 21.92 -29.33
N ILE A 213 7.95 21.12 -29.51
CA ILE A 213 7.84 19.68 -29.81
C ILE A 213 7.49 18.89 -28.55
N GLY A 214 8.12 19.23 -27.42
CA GLY A 214 7.90 18.61 -26.12
C GLY A 214 6.47 18.81 -25.62
N ASP A 215 5.89 19.99 -25.78
CA ASP A 215 4.52 20.28 -25.36
C ASP A 215 3.50 19.40 -26.10
N GLU A 216 3.63 19.24 -27.43
CA GLU A 216 2.80 18.30 -28.20
C GLU A 216 3.05 16.84 -27.83
N LEU A 217 4.30 16.46 -27.59
CA LEU A 217 4.66 15.10 -27.20
C LEU A 217 4.09 14.72 -25.83
N TRP A 218 4.19 15.61 -24.84
CA TRP A 218 3.60 15.44 -23.51
C TRP A 218 2.09 15.25 -23.60
N ARG A 219 1.41 16.14 -24.32
CA ARG A 219 -0.05 16.06 -24.52
C ARG A 219 -0.45 14.74 -25.17
N PHE A 220 0.26 14.33 -26.22
CA PHE A 220 -0.02 13.09 -26.92
C PHE A 220 0.21 11.84 -26.05
N VAL A 221 1.31 11.80 -25.28
CA VAL A 221 1.66 10.64 -24.45
C VAL A 221 0.68 10.48 -23.29
N LEU A 222 0.44 11.54 -22.51
CA LEU A 222 -0.47 11.46 -21.36
C LEU A 222 -1.91 11.20 -21.80
N PHE A 223 -2.40 11.90 -22.84
CA PHE A 223 -3.74 11.66 -23.34
C PHE A 223 -3.90 10.25 -23.91
N SER A 224 -2.85 9.67 -24.51
CA SER A 224 -2.89 8.28 -24.98
C SER A 224 -2.98 7.29 -23.82
N GLU A 225 -2.22 7.47 -22.74
CA GLU A 225 -2.31 6.61 -21.55
C GLU A 225 -3.71 6.63 -20.95
N PHE A 226 -4.26 7.83 -20.74
CA PHE A 226 -5.63 8.02 -20.25
C PHE A 226 -6.65 7.25 -21.10
N VAL A 227 -6.60 7.42 -22.43
CA VAL A 227 -7.53 6.73 -23.34
C VAL A 227 -7.36 5.21 -23.32
N PHE A 228 -6.13 4.70 -23.20
CA PHE A 228 -5.89 3.25 -23.14
C PHE A 228 -6.43 2.61 -21.87
N ASP A 229 -6.54 3.39 -20.79
CA ASP A 229 -7.01 2.92 -19.50
C ASP A 229 -8.54 3.01 -19.34
N LEU A 230 -9.19 3.88 -20.13
CA LEU A 230 -10.64 4.05 -20.12
C LEU A 230 -11.39 2.76 -20.50
N PRO A 231 -12.29 2.25 -19.63
CA PRO A 231 -13.12 1.10 -19.94
C PRO A 231 -14.33 1.44 -20.82
N GLU A 232 -14.73 2.73 -20.83
CA GLU A 232 -15.88 3.26 -21.57
C GLU A 232 -15.43 4.03 -22.82
N GLU A 233 -16.35 4.29 -23.76
CA GLU A 233 -16.04 5.07 -24.95
C GLU A 233 -15.70 6.53 -24.60
N LEU A 234 -14.71 7.07 -25.31
CA LEU A 234 -14.26 8.45 -25.13
C LEU A 234 -15.38 9.46 -25.52
N PRO A 235 -15.65 10.49 -24.70
CA PRO A 235 -16.64 11.51 -25.02
C PRO A 235 -16.43 12.17 -26.40
N PRO A 236 -17.51 12.55 -27.12
CA PRO A 236 -17.42 13.12 -28.46
C PRO A 236 -16.46 14.32 -28.59
N ASP A 237 -16.43 15.18 -27.58
CA ASP A 237 -15.59 16.40 -27.57
C ASP A 237 -14.08 16.10 -27.55
N LEU A 238 -13.68 14.88 -27.17
CA LEU A 238 -12.28 14.47 -27.09
C LEU A 238 -11.86 13.54 -28.25
N GLN A 239 -12.78 13.12 -29.12
CA GLN A 239 -12.48 12.15 -30.20
C GLN A 239 -11.44 12.65 -31.20
N ASP A 240 -11.38 13.96 -31.43
CA ASP A 240 -10.43 14.59 -32.36
C ASP A 240 -9.06 14.89 -31.74
N VAL A 241 -8.90 14.65 -30.43
CA VAL A 241 -7.61 14.84 -29.75
C VAL A 241 -6.63 13.75 -30.23
N PRO A 242 -5.45 14.12 -30.76
CA PRO A 242 -4.48 13.15 -31.26
C PRO A 242 -4.04 12.15 -30.17
N ARG A 243 -4.12 10.86 -30.49
CA ARG A 243 -3.73 9.75 -29.60
C ARG A 243 -3.01 8.64 -30.37
N ALA A 244 -2.26 7.82 -29.65
CA ALA A 244 -1.54 6.70 -30.20
C ALA A 244 -2.49 5.54 -30.60
N ALA A 245 -2.08 4.73 -31.57
CA ALA A 245 -2.78 3.49 -31.90
C ALA A 245 -2.48 2.41 -30.85
N ALA A 246 -3.36 1.40 -30.74
CA ALA A 246 -3.24 0.31 -29.75
C ALA A 246 -1.86 -0.40 -29.79
N ALA A 247 -1.24 -0.54 -30.97
CA ALA A 247 0.10 -1.11 -31.11
C ALA A 247 1.19 -0.38 -30.29
N ALA A 248 1.00 0.90 -29.98
CA ALA A 248 1.93 1.73 -29.21
C ALA A 248 1.64 1.72 -27.70
N GLN A 249 0.52 1.14 -27.24
CA GLN A 249 0.10 1.15 -25.84
C GLN A 249 1.21 0.70 -24.88
N PRO A 250 1.91 -0.44 -25.09
CA PRO A 250 2.96 -0.86 -24.15
C PRO A 250 4.15 0.09 -24.05
N LEU A 251 4.42 0.88 -25.11
CA LEU A 251 5.49 1.88 -25.08
C LEU A 251 5.04 3.14 -24.34
N ILE A 252 3.80 3.58 -24.56
CA ILE A 252 3.21 4.73 -23.86
C ILE A 252 3.12 4.46 -22.36
N GLU A 253 2.57 3.31 -21.95
CA GLU A 253 2.44 2.94 -20.54
C GLU A 253 3.80 2.82 -19.85
N ASP A 254 4.81 2.22 -20.49
CA ASP A 254 6.19 2.14 -19.97
C ASP A 254 6.82 3.53 -19.79
N MET A 255 6.57 4.45 -20.72
CA MET A 255 7.06 5.83 -20.64
C MET A 255 6.40 6.59 -19.48
N CYS A 256 5.08 6.54 -19.36
CA CYS A 256 4.34 7.19 -18.26
C CYS A 256 4.73 6.60 -16.91
N GLU A 257 4.80 5.27 -16.79
CA GLU A 257 5.22 4.57 -15.57
C GLU A 257 6.62 5.02 -15.14
N ARG A 258 7.59 5.08 -16.06
CA ARG A 258 8.94 5.56 -15.78
C ARG A 258 8.95 7.03 -15.34
N LEU A 259 8.13 7.88 -15.96
CA LEU A 259 8.06 9.31 -15.64
C LEU A 259 7.47 9.57 -14.25
N ARG A 260 6.43 8.82 -13.87
CA ARG A 260 5.73 8.98 -12.59
C ARG A 260 6.42 8.29 -11.40
N SER A 261 7.17 7.21 -11.65
CA SER A 261 7.88 6.44 -10.62
C SER A 261 9.28 6.98 -10.26
N ASP A 262 9.97 7.67 -11.18
CA ASP A 262 11.26 8.29 -10.89
C ASP A 262 11.09 9.67 -10.21
N ARG A 263 11.59 9.80 -8.96
CA ARG A 263 11.57 11.05 -8.17
C ARG A 263 12.18 12.26 -8.90
N ARG A 264 13.09 12.04 -9.86
CA ARG A 264 13.72 13.12 -10.64
C ARG A 264 12.78 13.72 -11.68
N THR A 265 11.86 12.92 -12.22
CA THR A 265 10.94 13.33 -13.29
C THR A 265 9.52 13.56 -12.79
N GLN A 266 9.18 13.03 -11.62
CA GLN A 266 7.84 13.07 -11.03
C GLN A 266 7.23 14.48 -10.96
N ASN A 267 7.99 15.49 -10.51
CA ASN A 267 7.49 16.86 -10.45
C ASN A 267 7.12 17.41 -11.83
N ILE A 268 7.94 17.14 -12.84
CA ILE A 268 7.68 17.59 -14.22
C ILE A 268 6.46 16.85 -14.79
N TYR A 269 6.31 15.56 -14.51
CA TYR A 269 5.12 14.80 -14.88
C TYR A 269 3.85 15.44 -14.31
N ILE A 270 3.84 15.75 -13.01
CA ILE A 270 2.71 16.39 -12.32
C ILE A 270 2.38 17.74 -12.97
N GLU A 271 3.38 18.62 -13.14
CA GLU A 271 3.18 19.94 -13.76
C GLU A 271 2.60 19.85 -15.17
N ARG A 272 3.06 18.87 -15.96
CA ARG A 272 2.59 18.65 -17.33
C ARG A 272 1.18 18.08 -17.35
N ALA A 273 0.88 17.10 -16.51
CA ALA A 273 -0.45 16.52 -16.39
C ALA A 273 -1.49 17.58 -15.96
N GLU A 274 -1.17 18.45 -15.00
CA GLU A 274 -2.05 19.56 -14.59
C GLU A 274 -2.30 20.56 -15.71
N ALA A 275 -1.24 20.94 -16.46
CA ALA A 275 -1.37 21.87 -17.58
C ALA A 275 -2.24 21.28 -18.70
N ILE A 276 -2.06 20.00 -19.02
CA ILE A 276 -2.81 19.32 -20.08
C ILE A 276 -4.26 19.06 -19.65
N GLU A 277 -4.51 18.70 -18.39
CA GLU A 277 -5.86 18.58 -17.83
C GLU A 277 -6.65 19.87 -18.03
N ALA A 278 -6.04 21.02 -17.68
CA ALA A 278 -6.66 22.33 -17.82
C ALA A 278 -6.82 22.74 -19.29
N GLU A 279 -5.88 22.41 -20.17
CA GLU A 279 -5.97 22.67 -21.62
C GLU A 279 -7.14 21.92 -22.27
N LEU A 280 -7.36 20.67 -21.86
CA LEU A 280 -8.37 19.78 -22.44
C LEU A 280 -9.73 19.84 -21.71
N ASP A 281 -9.84 20.58 -20.61
CA ASP A 281 -11.04 20.66 -19.76
C ASP A 281 -11.60 19.28 -19.36
N LEU A 282 -10.68 18.33 -19.06
CA LEU A 282 -11.04 16.94 -18.75
C LEU A 282 -12.03 16.80 -17.58
N PRO A 283 -11.93 17.59 -16.47
CA PRO A 283 -12.88 17.46 -15.36
C PRO A 283 -14.34 17.76 -15.78
N SER A 284 -14.53 18.73 -16.66
CA SER A 284 -15.85 19.14 -17.15
C SER A 284 -16.43 18.12 -18.14
N ILE A 285 -15.60 17.68 -19.10
CA ILE A 285 -16.03 16.77 -20.16
C ILE A 285 -16.23 15.34 -19.62
N CYS A 286 -15.31 14.84 -18.79
CA CYS A 286 -15.31 13.46 -18.30
C CYS A 286 -15.99 13.31 -16.92
N GLY A 287 -16.42 14.39 -16.26
CA GLY A 287 -16.93 14.34 -14.88
C GLY A 287 -18.21 13.51 -14.67
N HIS A 288 -18.89 13.10 -15.73
CA HIS A 288 -20.05 12.21 -15.68
C HIS A 288 -19.68 10.72 -15.73
N MET A 289 -18.43 10.38 -16.07
CA MET A 289 -17.95 9.02 -16.20
C MET A 289 -17.71 8.42 -14.82
N ALA A 290 -18.30 7.24 -14.57
CA ALA A 290 -18.21 6.58 -13.27
C ALA A 290 -16.96 5.69 -13.15
N ASP A 291 -16.43 5.20 -14.28
CA ASP A 291 -15.22 4.41 -14.32
C ASP A 291 -14.21 4.98 -15.32
N LEU A 292 -13.08 5.45 -14.78
CA LEU A 292 -11.98 6.02 -15.54
C LEU A 292 -10.83 5.01 -15.71
N GLY A 293 -11.01 3.76 -15.25
CA GLY A 293 -9.99 2.73 -15.28
C GLY A 293 -9.26 2.56 -13.95
N GLU A 294 -7.99 2.22 -14.03
CA GLU A 294 -7.11 1.88 -12.91
C GLU A 294 -5.94 2.83 -12.70
N ARG A 295 -5.54 3.59 -13.71
CA ARG A 295 -4.45 4.56 -13.69
C ARG A 295 -5.01 5.96 -13.44
N ASP A 296 -4.27 6.78 -12.71
CA ASP A 296 -4.55 8.20 -12.54
C ASP A 296 -3.50 9.01 -13.28
N THR A 297 -3.62 9.07 -14.60
CA THR A 297 -2.72 9.86 -15.44
C THR A 297 -2.85 11.35 -15.14
N PHE A 298 -4.08 11.81 -14.89
CA PHE A 298 -4.48 13.18 -14.62
C PHE A 298 -5.09 13.34 -13.21
N PRO A 299 -4.99 14.53 -12.60
CA PRO A 299 -5.46 14.76 -11.23
C PRO A 299 -6.98 14.62 -11.04
N PHE A 300 -7.82 14.85 -12.05
CA PHE A 300 -9.27 14.68 -11.94
C PHE A 300 -9.68 13.21 -11.77
N GLU A 301 -8.88 12.28 -12.29
CA GLU A 301 -9.11 10.84 -12.15
C GLU A 301 -8.96 10.45 -10.68
N GLU A 302 -7.93 10.98 -10.01
CA GLU A 302 -7.73 10.80 -8.57
C GLU A 302 -8.92 11.29 -7.74
N ARG A 303 -9.47 12.47 -8.06
CA ARG A 303 -10.66 13.01 -7.38
C ARG A 303 -11.89 12.12 -7.62
N THR A 304 -12.01 11.55 -8.81
CA THR A 304 -13.09 10.62 -9.14
C THR A 304 -12.93 9.31 -8.36
N PHE A 305 -11.71 8.80 -8.22
CA PHE A 305 -11.42 7.62 -7.39
C PHE A 305 -11.69 7.88 -5.91
N LEU A 306 -11.40 9.07 -5.41
CA LEU A 306 -11.77 9.50 -4.05
C LEU A 306 -13.29 9.42 -3.85
N GLN A 307 -14.07 10.01 -4.75
CA GLN A 307 -15.53 9.95 -4.69
C GLN A 307 -16.05 8.51 -4.73
N ARG A 308 -15.50 7.65 -5.60
CA ARG A 308 -15.85 6.23 -5.66
C ARG A 308 -15.54 5.50 -4.35
N ALA A 309 -14.42 5.82 -3.69
CA ALA A 309 -14.07 5.27 -2.39
C ALA A 309 -15.06 5.71 -1.30
N MET A 310 -15.46 6.98 -1.30
CA MET A 310 -16.47 7.51 -0.38
C MET A 310 -17.82 6.82 -0.56
N GLU A 311 -18.29 6.67 -1.79
CA GLU A 311 -19.54 5.98 -2.10
C GLU A 311 -19.50 4.49 -1.73
N ALA A 312 -18.37 3.82 -1.99
CA ALA A 312 -18.18 2.42 -1.62
C ALA A 312 -18.16 2.23 -0.10
N LEU A 313 -17.45 3.10 0.65
CA LEU A 313 -17.48 3.12 2.11
C LEU A 313 -18.89 3.32 2.65
N ALA A 314 -19.61 4.33 2.14
CA ALA A 314 -20.98 4.61 2.56
C ALA A 314 -21.94 3.42 2.33
N ARG A 315 -21.65 2.56 1.34
CA ARG A 315 -22.40 1.34 1.02
C ARG A 315 -21.88 0.07 1.69
N ASP A 316 -20.86 0.16 2.55
CA ASP A 316 -20.23 -1.00 3.22
C ASP A 316 -19.54 -1.98 2.26
N ASP A 317 -19.11 -1.51 1.08
CA ASP A 317 -18.39 -2.30 0.07
C ASP A 317 -16.87 -2.27 0.34
N THR A 318 -16.44 -3.07 1.32
CA THR A 318 -15.05 -3.07 1.81
C THR A 318 -14.04 -3.52 0.76
N ASP A 319 -14.40 -4.48 -0.09
CA ASP A 319 -13.50 -5.02 -1.11
C ASP A 319 -13.17 -3.96 -2.16
N LYS A 320 -14.18 -3.20 -2.61
CA LYS A 320 -13.97 -2.10 -3.55
C LYS A 320 -13.14 -0.97 -2.93
N VAL A 321 -13.39 -0.61 -1.68
CA VAL A 321 -12.60 0.41 -0.97
C VAL A 321 -11.14 -0.03 -0.85
N LYS A 322 -10.90 -1.29 -0.48
CA LYS A 322 -9.56 -1.87 -0.37
C LYS A 322 -8.80 -1.82 -1.70
N ALA A 323 -9.47 -2.16 -2.80
CA ALA A 323 -8.89 -2.08 -4.14
C ALA A 323 -8.56 -0.64 -4.55
N ILE A 324 -9.42 0.34 -4.22
CA ILE A 324 -9.16 1.75 -4.51
C ILE A 324 -7.99 2.29 -3.66
N LEU A 325 -8.00 2.02 -2.35
CA LEU A 325 -6.93 2.44 -1.44
C LEU A 325 -5.56 1.84 -1.80
N GLY A 326 -5.54 0.56 -2.19
CA GLY A 326 -4.32 -0.12 -2.62
C GLY A 326 -3.71 0.50 -3.87
N ARG A 327 -4.55 0.92 -4.83
CA ARG A 327 -4.12 1.64 -6.03
C ARG A 327 -3.65 3.05 -5.71
N HIS A 328 -4.43 3.81 -4.93
CA HIS A 328 -4.06 5.17 -4.54
C HIS A 328 -2.72 5.20 -3.80
N ALA A 329 -2.36 4.18 -3.01
CA ALA A 329 -1.05 4.11 -2.34
C ALA A 329 0.15 4.13 -3.30
N GLN A 330 -0.03 3.80 -4.58
CA GLN A 330 0.99 3.84 -5.63
C GLN A 330 0.88 5.08 -6.53
N SER A 331 -0.14 5.91 -6.31
CA SER A 331 -0.43 7.09 -7.12
C SER A 331 0.64 8.18 -6.95
N VAL A 332 0.96 8.82 -8.07
CA VAL A 332 1.80 10.02 -8.11
C VAL A 332 1.18 11.23 -7.41
N TRP A 333 -0.15 11.20 -7.22
CA TRP A 333 -0.93 12.29 -6.63
C TRP A 333 -0.99 12.24 -5.10
N THR A 334 -0.52 11.16 -4.47
CA THR A 334 -0.50 10.99 -3.00
C THR A 334 0.17 12.13 -2.23
N GLY A 335 1.11 12.84 -2.85
CA GLY A 335 1.85 13.96 -2.25
C GLY A 335 1.21 15.34 -2.44
N LYS A 336 0.07 15.45 -3.15
CA LYS A 336 -0.64 16.72 -3.37
C LYS A 336 -1.68 16.92 -2.25
N GLY A 337 -1.51 18.01 -1.50
CA GLY A 337 -2.21 18.24 -0.23
C GLY A 337 -3.72 18.47 -0.29
N GLU A 338 -4.31 18.78 -1.46
CA GLU A 338 -5.76 19.09 -1.55
C GLU A 338 -6.64 17.87 -1.21
N SER A 339 -6.29 16.68 -1.69
CA SER A 339 -7.02 15.44 -1.42
C SER A 339 -6.42 14.61 -0.26
N GLN A 340 -5.22 14.96 0.24
CA GLN A 340 -4.49 14.12 1.19
C GLN A 340 -5.27 13.87 2.49
N ALA A 341 -5.81 14.93 3.09
CA ALA A 341 -6.60 14.82 4.32
C ALA A 341 -7.87 13.98 4.10
N GLN A 342 -8.46 14.07 2.90
CA GLN A 342 -9.63 13.28 2.52
C GLN A 342 -9.30 11.78 2.45
N TRP A 343 -8.17 11.42 1.83
CA TRP A 343 -7.70 10.04 1.80
C TRP A 343 -7.28 9.51 3.16
N ASP A 344 -6.67 10.33 4.02
CA ASP A 344 -6.34 9.95 5.40
C ASP A 344 -7.61 9.63 6.21
N LEU A 345 -8.68 10.42 6.02
CA LEU A 345 -9.98 10.15 6.64
C LEU A 345 -10.62 8.86 6.10
N ILE A 346 -10.62 8.64 4.78
CA ILE A 346 -11.11 7.40 4.16
C ILE A 346 -10.34 6.18 4.67
N ARG A 347 -9.01 6.26 4.76
CA ARG A 347 -8.16 5.17 5.28
C ARG A 347 -8.47 4.86 6.73
N SER A 348 -8.65 5.89 7.56
CA SER A 348 -8.98 5.74 8.99
C SER A 348 -10.38 5.13 9.17
N ALA A 349 -11.36 5.61 8.40
CA ALA A 349 -12.73 5.08 8.39
C ALA A 349 -12.76 3.61 7.94
N PHE A 350 -12.07 3.29 6.84
CA PHE A 350 -11.96 1.93 6.32
C PHE A 350 -11.32 0.99 7.34
N SER A 351 -10.20 1.38 7.94
CA SER A 351 -9.49 0.56 8.94
C SER A 351 -10.37 0.26 10.16
N LEU A 352 -11.12 1.26 10.64
CA LEU A 352 -12.10 1.08 11.71
C LEU A 352 -13.21 0.11 11.31
N MET A 353 -13.80 0.28 10.12
CA MET A 353 -14.89 -0.56 9.63
C MET A 353 -14.46 -2.01 9.41
N GLU A 354 -13.33 -2.24 8.74
CA GLU A 354 -12.76 -3.58 8.51
C GLU A 354 -12.54 -4.30 9.86
N CYS A 355 -11.90 -3.63 10.82
CA CYS A 355 -11.67 -4.18 12.15
C CYS A 355 -12.96 -4.46 12.92
N CYS A 356 -13.98 -3.60 12.80
CA CYS A 356 -15.30 -3.83 13.40
C CYS A 356 -15.99 -5.07 12.81
N GLN A 357 -15.97 -5.22 11.48
CA GLN A 357 -16.60 -6.36 10.80
C GLN A 357 -15.92 -7.68 11.17
N ASP A 358 -14.59 -7.71 11.23
CA ASP A 358 -13.84 -8.91 11.60
C ASP A 358 -14.11 -9.33 13.06
N ASN A 359 -14.14 -8.36 13.98
CA ASN A 359 -14.46 -8.64 15.39
C ASN A 359 -15.94 -8.98 15.61
N ASP A 360 -16.87 -8.45 14.81
CA ASP A 360 -18.28 -8.84 14.89
C ASP A 360 -18.48 -10.32 14.56
N ARG A 361 -17.73 -10.84 13.59
CA ARG A 361 -17.75 -12.26 13.20
C ARG A 361 -17.21 -13.16 14.33
N SER A 362 -16.12 -12.76 14.98
CA SER A 362 -15.48 -13.55 16.06
C SER A 362 -16.11 -13.36 17.44
N LEU A 363 -16.95 -12.33 17.62
CA LEU A 363 -17.57 -12.00 18.91
C LEU A 363 -18.36 -13.18 19.50
N SER A 364 -19.06 -13.94 18.64
CA SER A 364 -19.91 -15.06 19.05
C SER A 364 -19.16 -16.15 19.83
N GLU A 365 -17.87 -16.35 19.55
CA GLU A 365 -17.00 -17.36 20.17
C GLU A 365 -16.62 -17.02 21.62
N HIS A 366 -16.67 -15.72 21.97
CA HIS A 366 -16.16 -15.18 23.23
C HIS A 366 -17.28 -14.76 24.20
N THR A 367 -18.51 -15.18 23.93
CA THR A 367 -19.71 -14.78 24.69
C THR A 367 -19.98 -15.58 25.96
N ARG A 368 -19.11 -16.55 26.31
CA ARG A 368 -19.41 -17.58 27.33
C ARG A 368 -19.37 -17.08 28.77
N SER A 369 -18.51 -16.13 29.10
CA SER A 369 -18.34 -15.61 30.47
C SER A 369 -17.81 -14.19 30.48
N MET A 370 -17.89 -13.52 31.64
CA MET A 370 -17.27 -12.21 31.85
C MET A 370 -15.74 -12.26 31.63
N ASP A 371 -15.07 -13.32 32.11
CA ASP A 371 -13.63 -13.51 31.91
C ASP A 371 -13.24 -13.55 30.42
N SER A 372 -13.96 -14.35 29.62
CA SER A 372 -13.71 -14.43 28.17
C SER A 372 -13.93 -13.09 27.48
N LEU A 373 -14.92 -12.31 27.92
CA LEU A 373 -15.19 -10.99 27.35
C LEU A 373 -14.10 -9.97 27.72
N ILE A 374 -13.59 -10.01 28.96
CA ILE A 374 -12.46 -9.17 29.39
C ILE A 374 -11.20 -9.53 28.59
N ASP A 375 -10.92 -10.82 28.42
CA ASP A 375 -9.75 -11.29 27.67
C ASP A 375 -9.85 -10.89 26.18
N LEU A 376 -11.06 -10.97 25.59
CA LEU A 376 -11.32 -10.47 24.25
C LEU A 376 -11.07 -8.95 24.16
N TYR A 377 -11.52 -8.16 25.13
CA TYR A 377 -11.28 -6.72 25.11
C TYR A 377 -9.78 -6.40 25.18
N VAL A 378 -9.06 -7.04 26.11
CA VAL A 378 -7.62 -6.82 26.32
C VAL A 378 -6.80 -7.23 25.10
N SER A 379 -7.20 -8.28 24.38
CA SER A 379 -6.46 -8.81 23.23
C SER A 379 -6.86 -8.19 21.90
N GLN A 380 -8.13 -7.85 21.69
CA GLN A 380 -8.67 -7.47 20.37
C GLN A 380 -9.50 -6.18 20.40
N LEU A 381 -10.56 -6.08 21.20
CA LEU A 381 -11.50 -4.94 21.08
C LEU A 381 -10.87 -3.59 21.43
N ARG A 382 -9.82 -3.57 22.27
CA ARG A 382 -9.06 -2.35 22.52
C ARG A 382 -8.48 -1.71 21.25
N GLU A 383 -8.18 -2.51 20.21
CA GLU A 383 -7.66 -2.00 18.95
C GLU A 383 -8.75 -1.29 18.15
N ILE A 384 -10.02 -1.67 18.34
CA ILE A 384 -11.17 -0.97 17.76
C ILE A 384 -11.34 0.39 18.43
N ASP A 385 -11.22 0.47 19.76
CA ASP A 385 -11.24 1.75 20.48
C ASP A 385 -10.07 2.67 20.04
N ARG A 386 -8.88 2.09 19.81
CA ARG A 386 -7.72 2.79 19.25
C ARG A 386 -8.03 3.36 17.86
N LEU A 387 -8.54 2.53 16.95
CA LEU A 387 -8.89 2.93 15.58
C LEU A 387 -10.03 3.95 15.57
N HIS A 388 -11.02 3.82 16.46
CA HIS A 388 -12.10 4.78 16.60
C HIS A 388 -11.56 6.14 17.04
N ARG A 389 -10.65 6.18 18.02
CA ARG A 389 -9.99 7.43 18.43
C ARG A 389 -9.19 8.06 17.28
N GLU A 390 -8.41 7.26 16.54
CA GLU A 390 -7.64 7.74 15.39
C GLU A 390 -8.53 8.26 14.26
N PHE A 391 -9.66 7.59 14.03
CA PHE A 391 -10.68 8.07 13.11
C PHE A 391 -11.29 9.40 13.56
N GLU A 392 -11.68 9.54 14.84
CA GLU A 392 -12.22 10.80 15.36
C GLU A 392 -11.18 11.94 15.35
N GLN A 393 -9.89 11.62 15.52
CA GLN A 393 -8.80 12.57 15.29
C GLN A 393 -8.77 13.03 13.83
N ALA A 394 -8.81 12.10 12.87
CA ALA A 394 -8.82 12.43 11.45
C ALA A 394 -10.05 13.28 11.06
N VAL A 395 -11.21 13.03 11.69
CA VAL A 395 -12.40 13.88 11.53
C VAL A 395 -12.14 15.30 12.06
N SER A 396 -11.63 15.43 13.29
CA SER A 396 -11.31 16.73 13.90
C SER A 396 -10.30 17.54 13.06
N ASP A 397 -9.27 16.88 12.53
CA ASP A 397 -8.24 17.51 11.70
C ASP A 397 -8.79 17.99 10.34
N TYR A 398 -9.83 17.33 9.82
CA TYR A 398 -10.46 17.65 8.53
C TYR A 398 -11.68 18.58 8.63
N ASP A 399 -12.32 18.71 9.80
CA ASP A 399 -13.63 19.37 9.96
C ASP A 399 -13.67 20.80 9.38
N TRP A 400 -12.61 21.58 9.60
CA TRP A 400 -12.49 22.95 9.08
C TRP A 400 -12.35 23.04 7.55
N GLN A 401 -11.92 21.96 6.90
CA GLN A 401 -11.74 21.85 5.45
C GLN A 401 -13.01 21.34 4.76
N ASP A 402 -13.93 20.69 5.48
CA ASP A 402 -15.17 20.12 4.93
C ASP A 402 -16.31 21.15 4.83
N ALA A 403 -16.06 22.30 4.21
CA ALA A 403 -17.03 23.39 4.13
C ALA A 403 -18.37 22.99 3.46
N GLN A 404 -18.34 21.93 2.63
CA GLN A 404 -19.50 21.42 1.90
C GLN A 404 -20.09 20.13 2.51
N GLY A 405 -19.50 19.59 3.58
CA GLY A 405 -19.98 18.38 4.24
C GLY A 405 -19.86 17.10 3.40
N ILE A 406 -18.91 17.07 2.47
CA ILE A 406 -18.72 15.98 1.50
C ILE A 406 -18.42 14.67 2.24
N MET A 407 -17.67 14.72 3.35
CA MET A 407 -17.26 13.52 4.10
C MET A 407 -18.28 13.03 5.13
N GLN A 408 -19.36 13.78 5.39
CA GLN A 408 -20.37 13.40 6.39
C GLN A 408 -20.94 11.98 6.22
N PRO A 409 -21.24 11.48 5.00
CA PRO A 409 -21.74 10.11 4.83
C PRO A 409 -20.73 9.05 5.30
N VAL A 410 -19.44 9.25 5.01
CA VAL A 410 -18.36 8.35 5.46
C VAL A 410 -18.25 8.39 6.98
N GLN A 411 -18.29 9.59 7.56
CA GLN A 411 -18.18 9.76 9.02
C GLN A 411 -19.33 9.05 9.76
N GLN A 412 -20.57 9.26 9.29
CA GLN A 412 -21.75 8.64 9.87
C GLN A 412 -21.71 7.12 9.74
N GLN A 413 -21.26 6.60 8.61
CA GLN A 413 -21.16 5.17 8.39
C GLN A 413 -20.11 4.51 9.30
N ALA A 414 -18.92 5.12 9.44
CA ALA A 414 -17.88 4.61 10.34
C ALA A 414 -18.35 4.59 11.81
N ARG A 415 -18.92 5.69 12.30
CA ARG A 415 -19.50 5.80 13.65
C ARG A 415 -20.63 4.78 13.88
N LYS A 416 -21.47 4.54 12.86
CA LYS A 416 -22.55 3.56 12.90
C LYS A 416 -22.02 2.13 13.05
N GLN A 417 -20.98 1.75 12.29
CA GLN A 417 -20.41 0.39 12.40
C GLN A 417 -19.74 0.15 13.76
N TYR A 418 -18.98 1.13 14.25
CA TYR A 418 -18.44 1.09 15.61
C TYR A 418 -19.55 0.97 16.66
N GLY A 419 -20.57 1.83 16.59
CA GLY A 419 -21.70 1.83 17.52
C GLY A 419 -22.44 0.50 17.58
N LYS A 420 -22.71 -0.13 16.42
CA LYS A 420 -23.35 -1.47 16.35
C LYS A 420 -22.55 -2.52 17.10
N LEU A 421 -21.22 -2.56 16.92
CA LEU A 421 -20.38 -3.56 17.57
C LEU A 421 -20.34 -3.32 19.08
N ILE A 422 -20.11 -2.09 19.52
CA ILE A 422 -20.05 -1.74 20.93
C ILE A 422 -21.39 -2.00 21.63
N GLU A 423 -22.53 -1.75 20.98
CA GLU A 423 -23.85 -2.09 21.51
C GLU A 423 -23.98 -3.60 21.79
N LYS A 424 -23.54 -4.46 20.86
CA LYS A 424 -23.54 -5.93 21.06
C LYS A 424 -22.65 -6.33 22.24
N VAL A 425 -21.44 -5.78 22.31
CA VAL A 425 -20.49 -6.03 23.41
C VAL A 425 -21.09 -5.57 24.75
N GLN A 426 -21.74 -4.41 24.78
CA GLN A 426 -22.38 -3.85 25.98
C GLN A 426 -23.55 -4.72 26.47
N LEU A 427 -24.37 -5.27 25.57
CA LEU A 427 -25.45 -6.17 25.94
C LEU A 427 -24.91 -7.48 26.57
N LEU A 428 -23.86 -8.04 25.98
CA LEU A 428 -23.17 -9.22 26.52
C LEU A 428 -22.54 -8.93 27.89
N PHE A 429 -21.83 -7.82 28.01
CA PHE A 429 -21.25 -7.36 29.27
C PHE A 429 -22.32 -7.22 30.35
N THR A 430 -23.42 -6.53 30.04
CA THR A 430 -24.52 -6.29 30.99
C THR A 430 -25.16 -7.60 31.45
N LYS A 431 -25.37 -8.55 30.53
CA LYS A 431 -25.90 -9.87 30.85
C LYS A 431 -24.99 -10.62 31.82
N HIS A 432 -23.67 -10.65 31.55
CA HIS A 432 -22.72 -11.31 32.43
C HIS A 432 -22.57 -10.60 33.77
N LEU A 433 -22.59 -9.27 33.77
CA LEU A 433 -22.54 -8.44 34.98
C LEU A 433 -23.67 -8.80 35.95
N GLN A 434 -24.88 -8.98 35.44
CA GLN A 434 -26.03 -9.39 36.26
C GLN A 434 -25.88 -10.80 36.86
N GLN A 435 -25.14 -11.68 36.20
CA GLN A 435 -24.97 -13.08 36.61
C GLN A 435 -23.80 -13.28 37.56
N SER A 436 -22.64 -12.70 37.25
CA SER A 436 -21.38 -12.91 38.01
C SER A 436 -21.05 -11.80 38.99
N GLY A 437 -21.69 -10.63 38.88
CA GLY A 437 -21.32 -9.44 39.63
C GLY A 437 -20.03 -8.78 39.12
N TRP A 438 -19.57 -7.76 39.86
CA TRP A 438 -18.38 -6.99 39.54
C TRP A 438 -17.71 -6.40 40.80
N PRO A 439 -16.37 -6.32 40.86
CA PRO A 439 -15.40 -6.84 39.89
C PRO A 439 -15.33 -8.38 39.88
N VAL A 440 -14.79 -8.96 38.81
CA VAL A 440 -14.63 -10.42 38.68
C VAL A 440 -13.56 -10.92 39.65
N VAL A 441 -13.88 -11.97 40.41
CA VAL A 441 -12.97 -12.60 41.37
C VAL A 441 -11.74 -13.16 40.64
N GLY A 442 -10.54 -12.93 41.20
CA GLY A 442 -9.28 -13.41 40.62
C GLY A 442 -8.64 -12.44 39.63
N ARG A 443 -9.34 -11.38 39.21
CA ARG A 443 -8.75 -10.28 38.42
C ARG A 443 -8.39 -9.09 39.31
N LEU A 444 -7.45 -8.28 38.85
CA LEU A 444 -7.05 -7.06 39.54
C LEU A 444 -8.17 -6.01 39.40
N ALA A 445 -8.69 -5.50 40.51
CA ALA A 445 -9.60 -4.35 40.53
C ALA A 445 -8.83 -3.06 40.84
N ASN A 446 -9.33 -1.91 40.37
CA ASN A 446 -8.73 -0.60 40.67
C ASN A 446 -8.58 -0.38 42.19
N GLY A 447 -9.58 -0.81 42.96
CA GLY A 447 -9.59 -0.82 44.43
C GLY A 447 -8.35 -1.46 45.07
N ASP A 448 -7.75 -2.44 44.39
CA ASP A 448 -6.62 -3.21 44.90
C ASP A 448 -5.27 -2.74 44.34
N VAL A 449 -5.25 -1.86 43.34
CA VAL A 449 -4.02 -1.48 42.62
C VAL A 449 -2.98 -0.91 43.58
N PHE A 450 -3.38 0.03 44.45
CA PHE A 450 -2.47 0.64 45.39
C PHE A 450 -1.89 -0.40 46.36
N ASP A 451 -2.76 -1.22 46.98
CA ASP A 451 -2.33 -2.17 48.00
C ASP A 451 -1.51 -3.35 47.44
N LYS A 452 -1.78 -3.78 46.20
CA LYS A 452 -1.07 -4.90 45.55
C LYS A 452 0.22 -4.46 44.84
N LEU A 453 0.29 -3.25 44.28
CA LEU A 453 1.39 -2.83 43.41
C LEU A 453 2.26 -1.69 43.97
N VAL A 454 1.67 -0.78 44.76
CA VAL A 454 2.36 0.42 45.28
C VAL A 454 2.82 0.21 46.73
N ALA A 455 1.89 -0.13 47.62
CA ALA A 455 2.15 -0.27 49.05
C ALA A 455 3.30 -1.25 49.39
N PRO A 456 3.48 -2.40 48.71
CA PRO A 456 4.60 -3.30 49.01
C PRO A 456 5.96 -2.66 48.76
N LYS A 457 6.10 -1.80 47.74
CA LYS A 457 7.36 -1.10 47.44
C LYS A 457 7.72 -0.07 48.51
N LEU A 458 6.70 0.52 49.15
CA LEU A 458 6.86 1.51 50.22
C LEU A 458 7.13 0.91 51.60
N GLN A 459 7.16 -0.42 51.74
CA GLN A 459 7.53 -1.08 53.00
C GLN A 459 9.03 -0.96 53.28
N GLN A 460 9.85 -0.91 52.23
CA GLN A 460 11.29 -0.69 52.33
C GLN A 460 11.57 0.82 52.28
N SER A 461 11.94 1.40 53.43
CA SER A 461 12.34 2.81 53.50
C SER A 461 13.53 3.10 52.56
N GLY A 462 13.52 4.29 51.97
CA GLY A 462 14.43 4.71 50.90
C GLY A 462 13.94 4.38 49.49
N THR A 463 12.91 3.54 49.33
CA THR A 463 12.31 3.26 48.02
C THR A 463 11.36 4.39 47.63
N LYS A 464 11.68 5.09 46.54
CA LYS A 464 10.85 6.16 46.00
C LYS A 464 9.89 5.63 44.95
N VAL A 465 8.63 6.04 45.04
CA VAL A 465 7.56 5.65 44.12
C VAL A 465 6.79 6.89 43.68
N ALA A 466 6.75 7.13 42.38
CA ALA A 466 5.82 8.07 41.78
C ALA A 466 4.54 7.32 41.36
N TYR A 467 3.39 7.78 41.83
CA TYR A 467 2.08 7.24 41.49
C TYR A 467 1.25 8.27 40.72
N LEU A 468 1.11 8.05 39.42
CA LEU A 468 0.44 8.97 38.51
C LEU A 468 -1.04 8.60 38.44
N MET A 469 -1.91 9.49 38.90
CA MET A 469 -3.37 9.32 38.84
C MET A 469 -3.93 10.20 37.70
N VAL A 470 -4.21 9.58 36.56
CA VAL A 470 -4.67 10.27 35.35
C VAL A 470 -6.13 9.91 35.10
N ASP A 471 -6.99 10.92 35.10
CA ASP A 471 -8.41 10.74 34.86
C ASP A 471 -8.70 10.40 33.39
N ALA A 472 -9.73 9.60 33.15
CA ALA A 472 -10.11 9.09 31.83
C ALA A 472 -9.00 8.32 31.05
N LEU A 473 -7.90 7.91 31.69
CA LEU A 473 -6.85 7.09 31.06
C LEU A 473 -7.28 5.62 30.94
N ARG A 474 -8.03 5.32 29.88
CA ARG A 474 -8.54 3.96 29.57
C ARG A 474 -7.42 2.99 29.24
N TYR A 475 -7.71 1.68 29.31
CA TYR A 475 -6.71 0.62 29.07
C TYR A 475 -6.04 0.71 27.69
N GLU A 476 -6.80 1.07 26.64
CA GLU A 476 -6.24 1.23 25.28
C GLU A 476 -5.19 2.37 25.23
N LEU A 477 -5.44 3.48 25.96
CA LEU A 477 -4.46 4.56 26.13
C LEU A 477 -3.23 4.10 26.92
N GLY A 478 -3.44 3.21 27.90
CA GLY A 478 -2.36 2.54 28.62
C GLY A 478 -1.46 1.72 27.69
N VAL A 479 -2.03 1.05 26.68
CA VAL A 479 -1.25 0.32 25.64
C VAL A 479 -0.49 1.30 24.75
N ALA A 480 -1.11 2.40 24.34
CA ALA A 480 -0.42 3.43 23.55
C ALA A 480 0.75 4.05 24.33
N LEU A 481 0.56 4.31 25.64
CA LEU A 481 1.61 4.82 26.52
C LEU A 481 2.72 3.80 26.76
N GLU A 482 2.37 2.52 26.96
CA GLU A 482 3.34 1.44 27.14
C GLU A 482 4.29 1.32 25.95
N LYS A 483 3.76 1.36 24.71
CA LYS A 483 4.57 1.37 23.49
C LYS A 483 5.58 2.53 23.46
N GLN A 484 5.16 3.73 23.87
CA GLN A 484 6.05 4.90 23.91
C GLN A 484 7.12 4.80 25.01
N LEU A 485 6.77 4.25 26.17
CA LEU A 485 7.69 4.12 27.31
C LEU A 485 8.65 2.92 27.18
N ALA A 486 8.27 1.88 26.44
CA ALA A 486 9.08 0.68 26.23
C ALA A 486 10.39 0.99 25.49
N GLU A 487 10.46 2.10 24.75
CA GLU A 487 11.69 2.63 24.15
C GLU A 487 12.72 3.07 25.21
N ASP A 488 12.25 3.49 26.39
CA ASP A 488 13.04 4.22 27.40
C ASP A 488 13.37 3.38 28.65
N GLY A 489 12.74 2.21 28.79
CA GLY A 489 12.95 1.32 29.94
C GLY A 489 12.01 0.11 30.01
N LYS A 490 12.08 -0.59 31.15
CA LYS A 490 11.22 -1.74 31.43
C LYS A 490 9.82 -1.26 31.81
N VAL A 491 8.82 -1.68 31.04
CA VAL A 491 7.41 -1.36 31.28
C VAL A 491 6.63 -2.66 31.48
N GLU A 492 5.68 -2.64 32.41
CA GLU A 492 4.74 -3.74 32.63
C GLU A 492 3.32 -3.17 32.59
N LEU A 493 2.49 -3.68 31.67
CA LEU A 493 1.09 -3.29 31.54
C LEU A 493 0.17 -4.39 32.11
N LYS A 494 -0.70 -4.02 33.06
CA LYS A 494 -1.70 -4.92 33.66
C LYS A 494 -3.10 -4.35 33.51
N PRO A 495 -4.09 -5.13 33.03
CA PRO A 495 -5.48 -4.71 33.07
C PRO A 495 -5.98 -4.66 34.52
N ALA A 496 -6.71 -3.60 34.86
CA ALA A 496 -7.38 -3.45 36.15
C ALA A 496 -8.85 -3.07 35.93
N LEU A 497 -9.75 -3.71 36.67
CA LEU A 497 -11.19 -3.53 36.54
C LEU A 497 -11.63 -2.25 37.27
N ALA A 498 -12.19 -1.31 36.53
CA ALA A 498 -12.67 -0.04 37.07
C ALA A 498 -13.86 -0.23 38.03
N GLN A 499 -13.97 0.60 39.06
CA GLN A 499 -15.11 0.55 39.98
C GLN A 499 -16.39 1.08 39.31
N LEU A 500 -17.54 0.45 39.59
CA LEU A 500 -18.86 0.92 39.12
C LEU A 500 -19.60 1.70 40.23
N PRO A 501 -20.32 2.80 39.91
CA PRO A 501 -20.37 3.44 38.58
C PRO A 501 -19.03 4.09 38.23
N SER A 502 -18.63 4.02 36.96
CA SER A 502 -17.34 4.49 36.45
C SER A 502 -17.30 6.01 36.26
N ILE A 503 -17.70 6.76 37.28
CA ILE A 503 -17.62 8.22 37.33
C ILE A 503 -16.36 8.66 38.07
N THR A 504 -15.85 9.84 37.73
CA THR A 504 -14.61 10.42 38.28
C THR A 504 -14.49 10.32 39.81
N PRO A 505 -15.51 10.71 40.63
CA PRO A 505 -15.40 10.60 42.09
C PRO A 505 -15.15 9.17 42.58
N VAL A 506 -15.77 8.17 41.96
CA VAL A 506 -15.68 6.76 42.36
C VAL A 506 -14.39 6.13 41.82
N GLY A 507 -14.06 6.39 40.55
CA GLY A 507 -12.83 5.92 39.93
C GLY A 507 -11.60 6.42 40.68
N MET A 508 -11.51 7.72 40.96
CA MET A 508 -10.37 8.30 41.67
C MET A 508 -10.30 7.89 43.14
N ALA A 509 -11.43 7.64 43.79
CA ALA A 509 -11.46 7.09 45.15
C ALA A 509 -11.01 5.62 45.20
N SER A 510 -11.26 4.85 44.15
CA SER A 510 -10.82 3.44 44.06
C SER A 510 -9.30 3.27 43.99
N LEU A 511 -8.58 4.32 43.60
CA LEU A 511 -7.12 4.29 43.50
C LEU A 511 -6.40 4.58 44.84
N LEU A 512 -7.15 4.76 45.93
CA LEU A 512 -6.62 5.04 47.27
C LEU A 512 -6.17 3.77 48.01
N PRO A 513 -5.25 3.89 48.97
CA PRO A 513 -4.89 2.79 49.87
C PRO A 513 -6.11 2.25 50.62
N GLY A 514 -6.29 0.93 50.66
CA GLY A 514 -7.39 0.26 51.35
C GLY A 514 -8.74 0.33 50.63
N ALA A 515 -8.80 0.86 49.41
CA ALA A 515 -10.06 1.03 48.69
C ALA A 515 -10.77 -0.29 48.37
N GLY A 516 -10.04 -1.35 48.03
CA GLY A 516 -10.61 -2.66 47.69
C GLY A 516 -11.52 -3.25 48.77
N THR A 517 -11.24 -2.99 50.05
CA THR A 517 -12.07 -3.45 51.17
C THR A 517 -12.89 -2.33 51.83
N GLY A 518 -12.41 -1.09 51.77
CA GLY A 518 -12.95 0.02 52.54
C GLY A 518 -13.87 0.97 51.77
N LEU A 519 -13.85 0.93 50.43
CA LEU A 519 -14.62 1.85 49.61
C LEU A 519 -16.10 1.43 49.56
N ARG A 520 -16.99 2.35 49.93
CA ARG A 520 -18.45 2.16 49.86
C ARG A 520 -19.14 3.40 49.32
N LEU A 521 -20.26 3.20 48.63
CA LEU A 521 -21.11 4.29 48.15
C LEU A 521 -22.22 4.55 49.17
N VAL A 522 -22.23 5.75 49.74
CA VAL A 522 -23.26 6.19 50.69
C VAL A 522 -24.26 7.06 49.94
N LYS A 523 -25.54 6.69 49.98
CA LYS A 523 -26.61 7.46 49.36
C LYS A 523 -26.85 8.75 50.14
N ASN A 524 -27.00 9.87 49.45
CA ASN A 524 -27.37 11.17 49.99
C ASN A 524 -28.40 11.86 49.07
N GLU A 525 -28.79 13.10 49.41
CA GLU A 525 -29.79 13.86 48.65
C GLU A 525 -29.36 14.15 47.19
N SER A 526 -28.05 14.26 46.94
CA SER A 526 -27.46 14.52 45.63
C SER A 526 -27.04 13.26 44.86
N GLY A 527 -27.38 12.07 45.35
CA GLY A 527 -27.06 10.78 44.73
C GLY A 527 -26.21 9.88 45.62
N TYR A 528 -24.98 9.58 45.19
CA TYR A 528 -24.06 8.69 45.92
C TYR A 528 -22.72 9.38 46.14
N THR A 529 -22.18 9.26 47.34
CA THR A 529 -20.85 9.76 47.71
C THR A 529 -19.93 8.59 48.07
N PRO A 530 -18.71 8.53 47.50
CA PRO A 530 -17.73 7.51 47.88
C PRO A 530 -17.18 7.81 49.28
N HIS A 531 -17.17 6.80 50.13
CA HIS A 531 -16.56 6.82 51.47
C HIS A 531 -15.50 5.74 51.56
N LEU A 532 -14.38 6.05 52.21
CA LEU A 532 -13.37 5.08 52.62
C LEU A 532 -13.50 4.87 54.13
N GLY A 533 -14.07 3.73 54.53
CA GLY A 533 -14.57 3.57 55.89
C GLY A 533 -15.65 4.60 56.20
N ASP A 534 -15.49 5.38 57.27
CA ASP A 534 -16.44 6.44 57.64
C ASP A 534 -16.14 7.80 56.99
N GLN A 535 -15.01 7.96 56.29
CA GLN A 535 -14.60 9.26 55.75
C GLN A 535 -15.07 9.45 54.30
N PRO A 536 -15.71 10.58 53.95
CA PRO A 536 -16.04 10.90 52.57
C PRO A 536 -14.76 11.21 51.77
N VAL A 537 -14.69 10.72 50.53
CA VAL A 537 -13.55 10.87 49.60
C VAL A 537 -13.98 11.38 48.22
N ALA A 538 -14.95 12.30 48.22
CA ALA A 538 -15.59 12.84 47.02
C ALA A 538 -14.68 13.78 46.21
N ASN A 539 -13.81 14.54 46.89
CA ASN A 539 -12.93 15.53 46.26
C ASN A 539 -11.44 15.23 46.47
N VAL A 540 -10.61 15.89 45.68
CA VAL A 540 -9.15 15.73 45.71
C VAL A 540 -8.57 15.95 47.10
N GLY A 541 -8.99 17.01 47.80
CA GLY A 541 -8.45 17.34 49.13
C GLY A 541 -8.69 16.22 50.14
N GLN A 542 -9.90 15.67 50.17
CA GLN A 542 -10.24 14.52 51.02
C GLN A 542 -9.41 13.29 50.66
N ARG A 543 -9.25 13.00 49.36
CA ARG A 543 -8.46 11.86 48.87
C ARG A 543 -6.98 11.97 49.27
N MET A 544 -6.37 13.14 49.07
CA MET A 544 -4.96 13.36 49.41
C MET A 544 -4.73 13.37 50.92
N GLU A 545 -5.72 13.78 51.71
CA GLU A 545 -5.63 13.74 53.17
C GLU A 545 -5.55 12.30 53.72
N ILE A 546 -6.18 11.32 53.05
CA ILE A 546 -6.02 9.89 53.40
C ILE A 546 -4.55 9.46 53.27
N LEU A 547 -3.91 9.81 52.15
CA LEU A 547 -2.51 9.49 51.90
C LEU A 547 -1.59 10.24 52.86
N ARG A 548 -1.86 11.53 53.10
CA ARG A 548 -1.10 12.36 54.04
C ARG A 548 -1.15 11.81 55.47
N LYS A 549 -2.33 11.39 55.96
CA LYS A 549 -2.47 10.75 57.27
C LYS A 549 -1.69 9.44 57.38
N ARG A 550 -1.61 8.68 56.27
CA ARG A 550 -0.94 7.37 56.26
C ARG A 550 0.59 7.45 56.14
N TYR A 551 1.10 8.41 55.36
CA TYR A 551 2.53 8.48 55.02
C TYR A 551 3.27 9.70 55.60
N GLY A 552 2.55 10.71 56.11
CA GLY A 552 3.14 11.89 56.75
C GLY A 552 4.10 12.63 55.83
N GLN A 553 5.30 12.93 56.35
CA GLN A 553 6.36 13.64 55.60
C GLN A 553 6.89 12.87 54.39
N ARG A 554 6.67 11.54 54.31
CA ARG A 554 7.09 10.71 53.16
C ARG A 554 6.20 10.89 51.94
N PHE A 555 5.12 11.68 52.04
CA PHE A 555 4.13 11.86 50.97
C PHE A 555 4.07 13.31 50.50
N GLN A 556 4.07 13.47 49.18
CA GLN A 556 3.82 14.75 48.51
C GLN A 556 2.86 14.53 47.33
N GLU A 557 2.09 15.56 46.99
CA GLU A 557 1.18 15.52 45.85
C GLU A 557 1.21 16.82 45.05
N GLY A 558 0.94 16.73 43.76
CA GLY A 558 0.91 17.87 42.86
C GLY A 558 0.20 17.57 41.55
N ARG A 559 0.11 18.59 40.69
CA ARG A 559 -0.41 18.41 39.33
C ARG A 559 0.69 17.96 38.38
N LEU A 560 0.35 17.03 37.48
CA LEU A 560 1.28 16.52 36.47
C LEU A 560 1.80 17.68 35.59
N GLU A 561 0.93 18.61 35.17
CA GLU A 561 1.35 19.72 34.31
C GLU A 561 2.31 20.70 34.99
N GLU A 562 2.17 20.91 36.30
CA GLU A 562 3.04 21.78 37.09
C GLU A 562 4.44 21.16 37.24
N PHE A 563 4.52 19.86 37.52
CA PHE A 563 5.77 19.11 37.58
C PHE A 563 6.50 19.12 36.23
N VAL A 564 5.80 18.82 35.14
CA VAL A 564 6.39 18.84 33.78
C VAL A 564 6.88 20.24 33.40
N ARG A 565 6.28 21.32 33.92
CA ARG A 565 6.70 22.70 33.66
C ARG A 565 7.75 23.25 34.62
N ASN A 566 8.35 22.41 35.48
CA ASN A 566 9.30 22.82 36.52
C ASN A 566 8.72 23.87 37.48
N ARG A 567 7.42 23.79 37.77
CA ARG A 567 6.72 24.66 38.74
C ARG A 567 6.38 23.93 40.04
N PHE A 568 7.00 22.77 40.26
CA PHE A 568 6.81 21.92 41.41
C PHE A 568 8.15 21.26 41.74
N GLU A 569 8.62 21.43 42.98
CA GLU A 569 9.83 20.79 43.49
C GLU A 569 9.45 19.60 44.40
N VAL A 570 10.18 18.50 44.26
CA VAL A 570 9.96 17.29 45.06
C VAL A 570 10.86 17.35 46.28
N ASP A 571 10.28 17.24 47.47
CA ASP A 571 11.05 17.27 48.72
C ASP A 571 11.92 16.01 48.87
N GLY A 572 13.08 16.15 49.51
CA GLY A 572 14.10 15.08 49.59
C GLY A 572 13.63 13.81 50.33
N ASP A 573 12.78 13.98 51.35
CA ASP A 573 12.27 12.91 52.22
C ASP A 573 11.04 12.18 51.63
N VAL A 574 10.61 12.55 50.42
CA VAL A 574 9.44 11.97 49.76
C VAL A 574 9.78 10.58 49.23
N GLU A 575 9.00 9.60 49.70
CA GLU A 575 9.04 8.23 49.19
C GLU A 575 7.79 7.90 48.35
N LEU A 576 6.68 8.63 48.53
CA LEU A 576 5.49 8.54 47.69
C LEU A 576 5.11 9.91 47.12
N LEU A 577 5.33 10.09 45.83
CA LEU A 577 4.88 11.26 45.09
C LEU A 577 3.63 10.91 44.29
N VAL A 578 2.52 11.64 44.50
CA VAL A 578 1.31 11.49 43.69
C VAL A 578 1.16 12.66 42.73
N LEU A 579 1.23 12.38 41.43
CA LEU A 579 0.98 13.38 40.39
C LEU A 579 -0.38 13.13 39.74
N ARG A 580 -1.21 14.17 39.67
CA ARG A 580 -2.60 14.07 39.21
C ARG A 580 -2.80 14.82 37.90
N SER A 581 -3.59 14.27 36.99
CA SER A 581 -4.07 14.96 35.78
C SER A 581 -5.54 14.68 35.54
N VAL A 582 -6.27 15.70 35.11
CA VAL A 582 -7.70 15.64 34.72
C VAL A 582 -7.90 16.16 33.29
N GLU A 583 -6.81 16.38 32.54
CA GLU A 583 -6.85 17.08 31.26
C GLU A 583 -7.69 16.32 30.22
N ILE A 584 -7.55 14.99 30.14
CA ILE A 584 -8.32 14.17 29.21
C ILE A 584 -9.82 14.34 29.48
N ASP A 585 -10.26 14.06 30.71
CA ASP A 585 -11.66 14.16 31.13
C ASP A 585 -12.22 15.57 30.88
N SER A 586 -11.52 16.59 31.39
CA SER A 586 -11.92 17.99 31.25
C SER A 586 -12.04 18.45 29.79
N HIS A 587 -11.20 17.97 28.88
CA HIS A 587 -11.30 18.34 27.47
C HIS A 587 -12.48 17.67 26.77
N PHE A 588 -12.77 16.41 27.08
CA PHE A 588 -13.96 15.74 26.53
C PHE A 588 -15.27 16.36 27.03
N GLU A 589 -15.31 16.87 28.26
CA GLU A 589 -16.50 17.56 28.80
C GLU A 589 -16.69 18.96 28.23
N ASN A 590 -15.61 19.74 28.04
CA ASN A 590 -15.71 21.17 27.75
C ASN A 590 -15.37 21.55 26.30
N HIS A 591 -14.57 20.75 25.59
CA HIS A 591 -14.06 21.05 24.25
C HIS A 591 -13.98 19.78 23.38
N PRO A 592 -15.11 19.07 23.17
CA PRO A 592 -15.14 17.75 22.51
C PRO A 592 -14.48 17.76 21.12
N ASP A 593 -14.65 18.84 20.36
CA ASP A 593 -14.11 18.97 19.00
C ASP A 593 -12.57 18.95 18.93
N THR A 594 -11.89 19.30 20.03
CA THR A 594 -10.41 19.31 20.12
C THR A 594 -9.86 18.25 21.07
N ALA A 595 -10.74 17.51 21.72
CA ALA A 595 -10.38 16.52 22.73
C ALA A 595 -9.49 15.37 22.20
N PRO A 596 -9.65 14.87 20.95
CA PRO A 596 -8.75 13.85 20.40
C PRO A 596 -7.28 14.29 20.42
N THR A 597 -6.99 15.53 20.00
CA THR A 597 -5.62 16.06 19.96
C THR A 597 -5.01 16.14 21.36
N GLU A 598 -5.84 16.45 22.37
CA GLU A 598 -5.36 16.58 23.74
C GLU A 598 -4.95 15.24 24.36
N ILE A 599 -5.53 14.11 23.92
CA ILE A 599 -5.06 12.78 24.35
C ILE A 599 -3.57 12.62 24.01
N ILE A 600 -3.16 12.96 22.79
CA ILE A 600 -1.77 12.83 22.33
C ILE A 600 -0.86 13.71 23.21
N ASN A 601 -1.29 14.93 23.52
CA ASN A 601 -0.54 15.83 24.37
C ASN A 601 -0.43 15.32 25.81
N ALA A 602 -1.51 14.77 26.38
CA ALA A 602 -1.52 14.20 27.71
C ALA A 602 -0.54 13.01 27.82
N LEU A 603 -0.54 12.10 26.83
CA LEU A 603 0.41 10.97 26.80
C LEU A 603 1.87 11.46 26.72
N LYS A 604 2.16 12.47 25.89
CA LYS A 604 3.50 13.10 25.82
C LYS A 604 3.90 13.70 27.17
N ARG A 605 3.00 14.40 27.87
CA ARG A 605 3.28 14.97 29.20
C ARG A 605 3.58 13.87 30.23
N ILE A 606 2.86 12.75 30.20
CA ILE A 606 3.14 11.60 31.06
C ILE A 606 4.54 11.04 30.78
N ARG A 607 4.90 10.84 29.50
CA ARG A 607 6.27 10.40 29.12
C ARG A 607 7.35 11.36 29.63
N VAL A 608 7.17 12.66 29.44
CA VAL A 608 8.11 13.68 29.97
C VAL A 608 8.20 13.62 31.50
N ALA A 609 7.07 13.44 32.20
CA ALA A 609 7.07 13.30 33.65
C ALA A 609 7.88 12.08 34.09
N VAL A 610 7.71 10.93 33.43
CA VAL A 610 8.47 9.71 33.72
C VAL A 610 9.99 9.92 33.54
N HIS A 611 10.42 10.59 32.47
CA HIS A 611 11.83 10.92 32.28
C HIS A 611 12.38 11.82 33.39
N LYS A 612 11.65 12.88 33.74
CA LYS A 612 12.08 13.80 34.81
C LYS A 612 12.15 13.11 36.17
N LEU A 613 11.21 12.21 36.45
CA LEU A 613 11.21 11.43 37.69
C LEU A 613 12.44 10.51 37.75
N LYS A 614 12.77 9.84 36.64
CA LYS A 614 13.98 9.00 36.54
C LYS A 614 15.26 9.79 36.82
N ASP A 615 15.34 11.03 36.35
CA ASP A 615 16.50 11.92 36.61
C ASP A 615 16.54 12.41 38.07
N ALA A 616 15.39 12.52 38.73
CA ALA A 616 15.26 12.95 40.12
C ALA A 616 15.52 11.84 41.16
N GLY A 617 15.63 10.58 40.72
CA GLY A 617 15.83 9.40 41.56
C GLY A 617 14.52 8.73 41.91
#